data_AF-A0A8B8LXR8-F1
#
_entry.id   AF-A0A8B8LXR8-F1
#
_cell.length_a   1.000
_cell.length_b   1.000
_cell.length_c   1.000
_cell.angle_alpha   90.00
_cell.angle_beta   90.00
_cell.angle_gamma   90.00
#
_symmetry.space_group_name_H-M   'P 1'
#
loop_
_entity.id
_entity.type
_entity.pdbx_description
1 polymer ?
#
loop_
_entity_poly.entity_id
_entity_poly.type
_entity_poly.pdbx_seq_one_letter_code
_entity_poly.pdbx_strand_id
1 'polypeptide(L)'
;MDSLEEKVFVFMDEQHYYSNELELHGSVDNLCWSDNSSDSDDSLERTLYWESQVALLQEILEQYHLTGSKLRQEIGRIIKEVKCSDFCNCFKPISSDCITCLRRRVVAVLRDRGFSTNLCMSKWRATKKFPGGCHEYIEVMASTSTRKKQIPLLIELELRDQFQIAKADEKYQKLVSCVPEFYIGKPEYLTAIVRVMCNAAKKSMREKKMHLGPWRKSSFMQMKWSGFNHTWNSDKSSGRLSTFPLPQATESYLRISGAPTAVVVT
;
A
#
# COMPACT_ATOMS: atom_id res chain seq x y z
N MET A 1 -2.18 -44.35 -5.74
CA MET A 1 -3.15 -43.25 -5.56
C MET A 1 -2.55 -42.15 -4.68
N ASP A 2 -1.29 -41.84 -4.95
CA ASP A 2 -0.81 -40.60 -5.56
C ASP A 2 -1.04 -39.30 -4.78
N SER A 3 -0.10 -39.13 -3.87
CA SER A 3 0.44 -37.90 -3.30
C SER A 3 0.64 -36.79 -4.34
N LEU A 4 -0.03 -35.65 -4.13
CA LEU A 4 0.23 -34.38 -4.80
C LEU A 4 0.02 -33.20 -3.84
N GLU A 5 0.78 -33.17 -2.75
CA GLU A 5 0.97 -31.96 -1.94
C GLU A 5 2.45 -31.75 -1.63
N GLU A 6 3.23 -31.51 -2.69
CA GLU A 6 4.57 -30.94 -2.57
C GLU A 6 4.85 -30.03 -3.77
N LYS A 7 4.19 -28.86 -3.79
CA LYS A 7 4.67 -27.72 -4.59
C LYS A 7 5.48 -26.81 -3.68
N VAL A 8 6.76 -27.12 -3.70
CA VAL A 8 7.89 -26.36 -3.16
C VAL A 8 7.76 -24.88 -3.54
N PHE A 9 7.50 -24.04 -2.53
CA PHE A 9 7.74 -22.60 -2.58
C PHE A 9 9.26 -22.37 -2.49
N VAL A 10 9.92 -22.29 -3.63
CA VAL A 10 11.24 -21.64 -3.75
C VAL A 10 11.01 -20.36 -4.52
N PHE A 11 11.63 -19.27 -4.05
CA PHE A 11 11.60 -17.87 -4.51
C PHE A 11 10.89 -16.86 -3.60
N MET A 12 11.56 -16.48 -2.50
CA MET A 12 11.99 -15.10 -2.21
C MET A 12 12.66 -15.04 -0.83
N ASP A 13 13.84 -15.66 -0.70
CA ASP A 13 14.83 -15.23 0.29
C ASP A 13 15.81 -14.30 -0.41
N GLU A 14 15.49 -13.01 -0.43
CA GLU A 14 16.44 -11.92 -0.62
C GLU A 14 16.40 -11.01 0.62
N GLN A 15 16.64 -11.61 1.78
CA GLN A 15 17.21 -10.88 2.91
C GLN A 15 18.71 -11.03 2.79
N HIS A 16 19.38 -10.09 2.11
CA HIS A 16 20.80 -9.70 2.31
C HIS A 16 21.25 -8.75 1.19
N TYR A 17 20.81 -7.48 1.25
CA TYR A 17 21.59 -6.39 0.64
C TYR A 17 21.37 -5.09 1.42
N TYR A 18 21.92 -5.05 2.63
CA TYR A 18 22.27 -3.82 3.34
C TYR A 18 23.74 -3.92 3.72
N SER A 19 24.49 -2.87 3.36
CA SER A 19 25.90 -2.55 3.71
C SER A 19 26.93 -2.82 2.60
N ASN A 20 27.16 -1.81 1.76
CA ASN A 20 28.47 -1.15 1.64
C ASN A 20 28.39 -0.01 0.61
N GLU A 21 28.15 1.22 1.11
CA GLU A 21 28.64 2.41 0.43
C GLU A 21 30.12 2.54 0.80
N LEU A 22 31.00 2.29 -0.17
CA LEU A 22 32.41 2.69 -0.13
C LEU A 22 32.66 3.50 -1.40
N GLU A 23 32.78 4.81 -1.23
CA GLU A 23 33.29 5.73 -2.23
C GLU A 23 34.79 5.49 -2.40
N LEU A 24 35.27 5.22 -3.62
CA LEU A 24 36.60 5.70 -4.05
C LEU A 24 36.75 5.74 -5.58
N HIS A 25 37.07 6.95 -6.05
CA HIS A 25 37.61 7.42 -7.32
C HIS A 25 38.09 6.42 -8.40
N GLY A 26 37.69 6.69 -9.65
CA GLY A 26 38.38 6.22 -10.86
C GLY A 26 37.80 6.85 -12.14
N SER A 27 38.50 7.86 -12.68
CA SER A 27 38.21 8.53 -13.95
C SER A 27 38.44 7.60 -15.14
N VAL A 28 37.45 7.39 -16.00
CA VAL A 28 37.66 7.03 -17.42
C VAL A 28 36.61 7.76 -18.25
N ASP A 29 37.06 8.80 -18.95
CA ASP A 29 36.32 9.47 -20.01
C ASP A 29 36.01 8.50 -21.17
N ASN A 30 34.91 8.77 -21.85
CA ASN A 30 34.63 8.45 -23.25
C ASN A 30 34.63 6.96 -23.68
N LEU A 31 33.41 6.40 -23.77
CA LEU A 31 33.03 5.55 -24.88
C LEU A 31 31.62 5.92 -25.34
N CYS A 32 31.59 6.62 -26.48
CA CYS A 32 30.40 6.92 -27.26
C CYS A 32 29.84 5.61 -27.81
N TRP A 33 28.73 5.13 -27.25
CA TRP A 33 27.94 4.10 -27.90
C TRP A 33 27.04 4.77 -28.91
N SER A 34 27.53 4.86 -30.14
CA SER A 34 26.69 5.01 -31.32
C SER A 34 25.74 3.83 -31.37
N ASP A 35 24.45 4.05 -31.19
CA ASP A 35 23.46 3.01 -31.40
C ASP A 35 22.42 3.50 -32.41
N ASN A 36 22.62 3.08 -33.66
CA ASN A 36 21.56 2.96 -34.65
C ASN A 36 20.76 1.71 -34.27
N SER A 37 19.83 1.83 -33.32
CA SER A 37 18.84 0.79 -33.05
C SER A 37 17.49 1.21 -33.65
N SER A 38 16.89 0.27 -34.38
CA SER A 38 15.59 0.41 -35.03
C SER A 38 14.53 0.83 -34.00
N ASP A 39 13.88 1.98 -34.22
CA ASP A 39 12.79 2.54 -33.40
C ASP A 39 11.63 1.54 -33.16
N SER A 40 11.57 0.46 -33.95
CA SER A 40 10.58 -0.63 -33.80
C SER A 40 10.81 -1.51 -32.59
N ASP A 41 12.05 -1.73 -32.16
CA ASP A 41 12.40 -2.69 -31.09
C ASP A 41 12.10 -2.11 -29.70
N ASP A 42 12.41 -0.81 -29.48
CA ASP A 42 12.04 -0.08 -28.25
C ASP A 42 10.52 0.01 -28.07
N SER A 43 9.76 0.14 -29.16
CA SER A 43 8.30 0.19 -29.12
C SER A 43 7.67 -1.16 -28.72
N LEU A 44 8.22 -2.28 -29.22
CA LEU A 44 7.76 -3.63 -28.87
C LEU A 44 8.10 -3.96 -27.41
N GLU A 45 9.34 -3.76 -26.99
CA GLU A 45 9.77 -4.00 -25.60
C GLU A 45 8.91 -3.19 -24.62
N ARG A 46 8.64 -1.92 -24.96
CA ARG A 46 7.76 -1.06 -24.15
C ARG A 46 6.36 -1.63 -24.06
N THR A 47 5.81 -2.17 -25.14
CA THR A 47 4.46 -2.76 -25.14
C THR A 47 4.41 -4.01 -24.26
N LEU A 48 5.36 -4.92 -24.44
CA LEU A 48 5.49 -6.16 -23.65
C LEU A 48 5.65 -5.87 -22.15
N TYR A 49 6.40 -4.83 -21.77
CA TYR A 49 6.54 -4.42 -20.37
C TYR A 49 5.18 -4.10 -19.75
N TRP A 50 4.38 -3.24 -20.40
CA TRP A 50 3.10 -2.80 -19.85
C TRP A 50 2.08 -3.93 -19.80
N GLU A 51 2.04 -4.81 -20.81
CA GLU A 51 1.23 -6.03 -20.79
C GLU A 51 1.63 -6.95 -19.64
N SER A 52 2.94 -7.12 -19.40
CA SER A 52 3.44 -7.92 -18.27
C SER A 52 3.05 -7.32 -16.91
N GLN A 53 3.05 -5.99 -16.75
CA GLN A 53 2.60 -5.36 -15.50
C GLN A 53 1.10 -5.55 -15.27
N VAL A 54 0.29 -5.49 -16.33
CA VAL A 54 -1.16 -5.74 -16.24
C VAL A 54 -1.42 -7.20 -15.85
N ALA A 55 -0.78 -8.15 -16.52
CA ALA A 55 -0.90 -9.58 -16.22
C ALA A 55 -0.49 -9.90 -14.79
N LEU A 56 0.64 -9.35 -14.33
CA LEU A 56 1.12 -9.54 -12.96
C LEU A 56 0.15 -8.96 -11.92
N LEU A 57 -0.40 -7.77 -12.16
CA LEU A 57 -1.41 -7.20 -11.27
C LEU A 57 -2.69 -8.05 -11.25
N GLN A 58 -3.15 -8.54 -12.40
CA GLN A 58 -4.32 -9.41 -12.51
C GLN A 58 -4.13 -10.71 -11.74
N GLU A 59 -2.97 -11.38 -11.89
CA GLU A 59 -2.65 -12.59 -11.14
C GLU A 59 -2.71 -12.37 -9.62
N ILE A 60 -2.11 -11.28 -9.15
CA ILE A 60 -2.15 -10.91 -7.72
C ILE A 60 -3.60 -10.72 -7.26
N LEU A 61 -4.43 -10.03 -8.06
CA LEU A 61 -5.83 -9.77 -7.73
C LEU A 61 -6.68 -11.04 -7.75
N GLU A 62 -6.46 -11.95 -8.71
CA GLU A 62 -7.14 -13.24 -8.77
C GLU A 62 -6.84 -14.07 -7.52
N GLN A 63 -5.56 -14.23 -7.16
CA GLN A 63 -5.18 -14.93 -5.94
C GLN A 63 -5.75 -14.27 -4.68
N TYR A 64 -5.75 -12.93 -4.65
CA TYR A 64 -6.40 -12.16 -3.60
C TYR A 64 -7.89 -12.54 -3.51
N HIS A 65 -8.63 -12.56 -4.62
CA HIS A 65 -10.07 -12.84 -4.66
C HIS A 65 -10.44 -14.27 -4.24
N LEU A 66 -9.57 -15.27 -4.45
CA LEU A 66 -9.83 -16.67 -4.08
C LEU A 66 -9.98 -16.88 -2.55
N THR A 67 -9.28 -16.11 -1.73
CA THR A 67 -9.25 -16.33 -0.27
C THR A 67 -10.24 -15.42 0.46
N GLY A 68 -11.23 -15.91 1.20
CA GLY A 68 -12.03 -15.05 2.09
C GLY A 68 -12.96 -14.04 1.37
N SER A 69 -13.41 -14.37 0.16
CA SER A 69 -14.26 -13.53 -0.69
C SER A 69 -15.55 -13.06 -0.01
N LYS A 70 -16.27 -13.93 0.71
CA LYS A 70 -17.54 -13.61 1.38
C LYS A 70 -17.39 -12.48 2.41
N LEU A 71 -16.35 -12.56 3.26
CA LEU A 71 -16.09 -11.54 4.28
C LEU A 71 -15.75 -10.19 3.63
N ARG A 72 -14.90 -10.20 2.60
CA ARG A 72 -14.55 -8.96 1.89
C ARG A 72 -15.73 -8.34 1.17
N GLN A 73 -16.61 -9.15 0.58
CA GLN A 73 -17.83 -8.65 -0.04
C GLN A 73 -18.74 -7.99 0.99
N GLU A 74 -18.88 -8.58 2.18
CA GLU A 74 -19.66 -8.00 3.27
C GLU A 74 -19.09 -6.68 3.76
N ILE A 75 -17.80 -6.66 4.11
CA ILE A 75 -17.11 -5.43 4.54
C ILE A 75 -17.13 -4.38 3.41
N GLY A 76 -16.94 -4.81 2.16
CA GLY A 76 -17.01 -3.94 1.00
C GLY A 76 -18.38 -3.31 0.78
N ARG A 77 -19.47 -4.03 1.07
CA ARG A 77 -20.83 -3.46 1.09
C ARG A 77 -20.97 -2.38 2.17
N ILE A 78 -20.48 -2.65 3.37
CA ILE A 78 -20.52 -1.70 4.49
C ILE A 78 -19.73 -0.43 4.15
N ILE A 79 -18.54 -0.56 3.58
CA ILE A 79 -17.73 0.61 3.17
C ILE A 79 -18.50 1.46 2.15
N LYS A 80 -19.14 0.84 1.15
CA LYS A 80 -19.92 1.55 0.14
C LYS A 80 -21.15 2.22 0.74
N GLU A 81 -21.89 1.53 1.60
CA GLU A 81 -23.03 2.09 2.34
C GLU A 81 -22.62 3.35 3.11
N VAL A 82 -21.50 3.29 3.84
CA VAL A 82 -20.98 4.43 4.59
C VAL A 82 -20.56 5.58 3.67
N LYS A 83 -19.84 5.30 2.56
CA LYS A 83 -19.44 6.31 1.58
C LYS A 83 -20.63 7.04 0.94
N CYS A 84 -21.78 6.38 0.81
CA CYS A 84 -23.01 6.97 0.28
C CYS A 84 -23.87 7.70 1.33
N SER A 85 -23.47 7.70 2.61
CA SER A 85 -24.18 8.36 3.70
C SER A 85 -23.51 9.65 4.15
N ASP A 86 -24.24 10.52 4.83
CA ASP A 86 -23.63 11.67 5.51
C ASP A 86 -22.81 11.20 6.72
N PHE A 87 -21.49 11.10 6.55
CA PHE A 87 -20.57 10.64 7.59
C PHE A 87 -19.76 11.76 8.26
N CYS A 88 -19.88 13.00 7.80
CA CYS A 88 -19.03 14.11 8.22
C CYS A 88 -19.83 15.34 8.66
N ASN A 89 -19.58 15.81 9.89
CA ASN A 89 -20.13 17.05 10.46
C ASN A 89 -19.03 18.09 10.75
N CYS A 90 -17.88 18.02 10.07
CA CYS A 90 -16.78 18.95 10.31
C CYS A 90 -17.18 20.38 9.90
N PHE A 91 -16.94 21.36 10.79
CA PHE A 91 -17.31 22.77 10.57
C PHE A 91 -16.69 23.44 9.34
N LYS A 92 -15.63 22.85 8.76
CA LYS A 92 -15.02 23.25 7.49
C LYS A 92 -14.43 22.00 6.80
N PRO A 93 -15.22 21.27 6.00
CA PRO A 93 -14.65 20.24 5.15
C PRO A 93 -13.75 20.92 4.12
N ILE A 94 -12.45 20.62 4.09
CA ILE A 94 -11.54 21.07 3.02
C ILE A 94 -11.92 20.37 1.69
N SER A 95 -12.62 19.24 1.79
CA SER A 95 -13.25 18.48 0.71
C SER A 95 -14.53 17.81 1.23
N SER A 96 -15.45 17.44 0.33
CA SER A 96 -16.62 16.59 0.62
C SER A 96 -16.26 15.27 1.30
N ASP A 97 -15.00 14.83 1.16
CA ASP A 97 -14.52 13.52 1.56
C ASP A 97 -13.53 13.63 2.72
N CYS A 98 -14.01 13.96 3.92
CA CYS A 98 -13.19 13.94 5.12
C CYS A 98 -12.81 12.49 5.48
N ILE A 99 -11.64 12.06 5.02
CA ILE A 99 -11.17 10.69 5.17
C ILE A 99 -11.10 10.23 6.64
N THR A 100 -10.73 11.11 7.57
CA THR A 100 -10.69 10.78 9.00
C THR A 100 -12.09 10.47 9.54
N CYS A 101 -13.10 11.25 9.15
CA CYS A 101 -14.49 10.96 9.50
C CYS A 101 -14.98 9.67 8.84
N LEU A 102 -14.63 9.46 7.56
CA LEU A 102 -14.97 8.24 6.85
C LEU A 102 -14.40 7.00 7.56
N ARG A 103 -13.10 7.00 7.90
CA ARG A 103 -12.47 5.87 8.63
C ARG A 103 -13.17 5.61 9.96
N ARG A 104 -13.44 6.65 10.75
CA ARG A 104 -14.16 6.53 12.04
C ARG A 104 -15.56 5.95 11.86
N ARG A 105 -16.30 6.42 10.85
CA ARG A 105 -17.66 5.93 10.58
C ARG A 105 -17.65 4.47 10.13
N VAL A 106 -16.71 4.08 9.26
CA VAL A 106 -16.54 2.68 8.85
C VAL A 106 -16.24 1.79 10.06
N VAL A 107 -15.34 2.21 10.96
CA VAL A 107 -15.06 1.45 12.20
C VAL A 107 -16.31 1.33 13.06
N ALA A 108 -17.07 2.40 13.26
CA ALA A 108 -18.31 2.35 14.06
C ALA A 108 -19.32 1.35 13.49
N VAL A 109 -19.63 1.45 12.20
CA VAL A 109 -20.61 0.55 11.55
C VAL A 109 -20.12 -0.89 11.53
N LEU A 110 -18.83 -1.14 11.33
CA LEU A 110 -18.29 -2.50 11.42
C LEU A 110 -18.45 -3.08 12.83
N ARG A 111 -18.24 -2.30 13.89
CA ARG A 111 -18.48 -2.74 15.28
C ARG A 111 -19.95 -3.04 15.53
N ASP A 112 -20.85 -2.18 15.04
CA ASP A 112 -22.30 -2.38 15.16
C ASP A 112 -22.76 -3.67 14.46
N ARG A 113 -22.07 -4.06 13.39
CA ARG A 113 -22.28 -5.31 12.65
C ARG A 113 -21.59 -6.53 13.29
N GLY A 114 -20.94 -6.36 14.44
CA GLY A 114 -20.30 -7.43 15.21
C GLY A 114 -18.85 -7.74 14.84
N PHE A 115 -18.19 -6.92 14.00
CA PHE A 115 -16.79 -7.10 13.68
C PHE A 115 -15.88 -6.51 14.77
N SER A 116 -14.88 -7.26 15.21
CA SER A 116 -13.79 -6.73 16.02
C SER A 116 -12.87 -5.89 15.11
N THR A 117 -12.89 -4.57 15.30
CA THR A 117 -12.19 -3.62 14.45
C THR A 117 -11.46 -2.53 15.22
N ASN A 118 -10.30 -2.13 14.71
CA ASN A 118 -9.45 -1.10 15.27
C ASN A 118 -9.08 -0.07 14.21
N LEU A 119 -9.02 1.20 14.62
CA LEU A 119 -8.37 2.24 13.83
C LEU A 119 -6.89 2.28 14.24
N CYS A 120 -6.01 2.00 13.29
CA CYS A 120 -4.58 1.86 13.51
C CYS A 120 -3.82 2.98 12.80
N MET A 121 -2.59 3.23 13.24
CA MET A 121 -1.73 4.26 12.65
C MET A 121 -0.28 3.80 12.60
N SER A 122 0.28 3.73 11.39
CA SER A 122 1.73 3.59 11.21
C SER A 122 2.38 4.96 11.36
N LYS A 123 3.53 5.02 12.05
CA LYS A 123 4.34 6.24 12.18
C LYS A 123 5.79 5.91 11.81
N TRP A 124 6.43 6.75 11.02
CA TRP A 124 7.85 6.62 10.67
C TRP A 124 8.58 7.95 10.81
N ARG A 125 9.83 7.87 11.25
CA ARG A 125 10.69 9.03 11.44
C ARG A 125 11.27 9.50 10.11
N ALA A 126 11.56 10.80 10.03
CA ALA A 126 12.30 11.34 8.90
C ALA A 126 13.70 10.73 8.84
N THR A 127 14.17 10.47 7.64
CA THR A 127 15.53 10.01 7.33
C THR A 127 16.13 10.92 6.26
N LYS A 128 17.42 10.78 5.96
CA LYS A 128 18.04 11.49 4.82
C LYS A 128 17.33 11.20 3.48
N LYS A 129 16.71 10.02 3.34
CA LYS A 129 16.09 9.55 2.08
C LYS A 129 14.58 9.82 2.02
N PHE A 130 13.90 9.94 3.16
CA PHE A 130 12.43 9.98 3.24
C PHE A 130 11.94 10.97 4.30
N PRO A 131 10.90 11.76 3.99
CA PRO A 131 10.25 12.58 5.01
C PRO A 131 9.55 11.72 6.05
N GLY A 132 9.47 12.23 7.27
CA GLY A 132 8.66 11.61 8.33
C GLY A 132 7.18 11.69 8.01
N GLY A 133 6.40 10.79 8.58
CA GLY A 133 4.96 10.76 8.32
C GLY A 133 4.22 9.74 9.16
N CYS A 134 2.91 9.75 8.99
CA CYS A 134 2.00 8.78 9.56
C CYS A 134 0.91 8.42 8.55
N HIS A 135 0.32 7.25 8.72
CA HIS A 135 -0.78 6.78 7.87
C HIS A 135 -1.77 5.99 8.71
N GLU A 136 -3.04 6.37 8.63
CA GLU A 136 -4.14 5.67 9.31
C GLU A 136 -4.73 4.59 8.40
N TYR A 137 -5.03 3.44 8.98
CA TYR A 137 -5.68 2.30 8.31
C TYR A 137 -6.60 1.60 9.30
N ILE A 138 -7.49 0.74 8.81
CA ILE A 138 -8.41 -0.02 9.66
C ILE A 138 -7.94 -1.47 9.70
N GLU A 139 -8.00 -2.09 10.88
CA GLU A 139 -7.77 -3.51 11.08
C GLU A 139 -9.07 -4.19 11.48
N VAL A 140 -9.34 -5.37 10.92
CA VAL A 140 -10.50 -6.21 11.26
C VAL A 140 -10.07 -7.64 11.54
N MET A 141 -10.57 -8.22 12.63
CA MET A 141 -10.31 -9.63 12.94
C MET A 141 -11.31 -10.52 12.21
N ALA A 142 -10.80 -11.40 11.34
CA ALA A 142 -11.58 -12.35 10.57
C ALA A 142 -11.51 -13.75 11.20
N SER A 143 -12.66 -14.35 11.51
CA SER A 143 -12.74 -15.77 11.88
C SER A 143 -12.73 -16.62 10.60
N THR A 144 -11.85 -17.62 10.52
CA THR A 144 -11.91 -18.59 9.41
C THR A 144 -12.79 -19.78 9.78
N SER A 145 -13.50 -20.36 8.81
CA SER A 145 -14.33 -21.55 9.04
C SER A 145 -13.52 -22.79 9.41
N THR A 146 -12.24 -22.83 8.99
CA THR A 146 -11.36 -23.99 9.11
C THR A 146 -10.45 -23.96 10.34
N ARG A 147 -10.34 -22.82 11.04
CA ARG A 147 -9.56 -22.71 12.28
C ARG A 147 -10.34 -21.89 13.31
N LYS A 148 -10.33 -22.31 14.57
CA LYS A 148 -10.77 -21.47 15.72
C LYS A 148 -9.95 -20.16 15.89
N LYS A 149 -9.11 -19.81 14.92
CA LYS A 149 -8.12 -18.72 14.98
C LYS A 149 -8.66 -17.53 14.20
N GLN A 150 -8.60 -16.35 14.82
CA GLN A 150 -8.87 -15.09 14.15
C GLN A 150 -7.62 -14.61 13.41
N ILE A 151 -7.79 -14.09 12.21
CA ILE A 151 -6.72 -13.57 11.36
C ILE A 151 -6.98 -12.07 11.15
N PRO A 152 -6.03 -11.17 11.48
CA PRO A 152 -6.21 -9.75 11.21
C PRO A 152 -6.14 -9.48 9.71
N LEU A 153 -7.05 -8.64 9.20
CA LEU A 153 -7.05 -8.13 7.83
C LEU A 153 -6.94 -6.60 7.87
N LEU A 154 -6.19 -6.04 6.93
CA LEU A 154 -6.04 -4.62 6.75
C LEU A 154 -7.08 -4.08 5.77
N ILE A 155 -7.66 -2.94 6.10
CA ILE A 155 -8.57 -2.18 5.26
C ILE A 155 -7.93 -0.82 4.93
N GLU A 156 -7.71 -0.57 3.64
CA GLU A 156 -7.30 0.73 3.08
C GLU A 156 -8.44 1.29 2.23
N LEU A 157 -8.98 2.46 2.57
CA LEU A 157 -10.19 2.99 1.92
C LEU A 157 -9.94 3.72 0.59
N GLU A 158 -8.69 4.12 0.35
CA GLU A 158 -8.26 4.96 -0.78
C GLU A 158 -7.07 4.31 -1.50
N LEU A 159 -7.07 2.98 -1.66
CA LEU A 159 -5.92 2.24 -2.19
C LEU A 159 -5.54 2.76 -3.59
N ARG A 160 -6.52 2.91 -4.48
CA ARG A 160 -6.29 3.41 -5.84
C ARG A 160 -5.67 4.81 -5.85
N ASP A 161 -6.14 5.68 -4.96
CA ASP A 161 -5.70 7.08 -4.88
C ASP A 161 -4.26 7.20 -4.40
N GLN A 162 -3.77 6.21 -3.63
CA GLN A 162 -2.36 6.11 -3.28
C GLN A 162 -1.44 5.95 -4.51
N PHE A 163 -1.96 5.58 -5.67
CA PHE A 163 -1.20 5.39 -6.91
C PHE A 163 -1.53 6.40 -8.01
N GLN A 164 -2.42 7.37 -7.77
CA GLN A 164 -2.67 8.41 -8.77
C GLN A 164 -1.47 9.37 -8.89
N ILE A 165 -1.08 9.68 -10.13
CA ILE A 165 0.00 10.61 -10.45
C ILE A 165 -0.52 11.61 -11.48
N ALA A 166 -0.45 12.90 -11.16
CA ALA A 166 -1.07 13.97 -11.95
C ALA A 166 -0.60 14.00 -13.42
N LYS A 167 0.68 13.71 -13.68
CA LYS A 167 1.26 13.71 -15.02
C LYS A 167 1.59 12.30 -15.50
N ALA A 168 0.85 11.25 -15.15
CA ALA A 168 1.16 9.89 -15.60
C ALA A 168 0.92 9.64 -17.11
N ASP A 169 1.59 8.64 -17.67
CA ASP A 169 1.29 8.11 -19.01
C ASP A 169 -0.05 7.38 -19.05
N GLU A 170 -0.68 7.32 -20.22
CA GLU A 170 -1.95 6.61 -20.42
C GLU A 170 -1.85 5.13 -20.03
N LYS A 171 -0.72 4.48 -20.34
CA LYS A 171 -0.48 3.08 -19.96
C LYS A 171 -0.46 2.88 -18.44
N TYR A 172 0.14 3.84 -17.71
CA TYR A 172 0.09 3.83 -16.24
C TYR A 172 -1.33 4.09 -15.72
N GLN A 173 -2.06 5.05 -16.30
CA GLN A 173 -3.44 5.34 -15.91
C GLN A 173 -4.35 4.11 -16.10
N LYS A 174 -4.17 3.37 -17.21
CA LYS A 174 -4.84 2.08 -17.44
C LYS A 174 -4.53 1.08 -16.33
N LEU A 175 -3.26 0.94 -15.95
CA LEU A 175 -2.88 0.06 -14.83
C LEU A 175 -3.50 0.49 -13.49
N VAL A 176 -3.51 1.80 -13.18
CA VAL A 176 -4.16 2.35 -11.98
C VAL A 176 -5.66 2.04 -11.97
N SER A 177 -6.33 2.06 -13.13
CA SER A 177 -7.76 1.74 -13.24
C SER A 177 -8.09 0.29 -12.85
N CYS A 178 -7.11 -0.62 -12.96
CA CYS A 178 -7.22 -2.02 -12.52
C CYS A 178 -7.07 -2.18 -11.00
N VAL A 179 -6.47 -1.21 -10.29
CA VAL A 179 -6.28 -1.29 -8.84
C VAL A 179 -7.64 -1.15 -8.13
N PRO A 180 -7.95 -2.00 -7.14
CA PRO A 180 -9.17 -1.84 -6.33
C PRO A 180 -9.26 -0.45 -5.69
N GLU A 181 -10.47 0.11 -5.65
CA GLU A 181 -10.72 1.41 -4.99
C GLU A 181 -10.28 1.38 -3.51
N PHE A 182 -10.64 0.30 -2.82
CA PHE A 182 -10.23 0.00 -1.46
C PHE A 182 -9.66 -1.42 -1.37
N TYR A 183 -8.82 -1.65 -0.36
CA TYR A 183 -8.18 -2.93 -0.06
C TYR A 183 -8.78 -3.56 1.19
N ILE A 184 -8.96 -4.88 1.23
CA ILE A 184 -9.35 -5.64 2.43
C ILE A 184 -8.58 -6.96 2.45
N GLY A 185 -7.47 -7.09 3.17
CA GLY A 185 -6.72 -8.33 3.11
C GLY A 185 -5.44 -8.42 3.92
N LYS A 186 -4.68 -9.47 3.62
CA LYS A 186 -3.41 -9.78 4.26
C LYS A 186 -2.27 -8.94 3.67
N PRO A 187 -1.19 -8.66 4.41
CA PRO A 187 -0.19 -7.71 3.95
C PRO A 187 0.61 -8.16 2.73
N GLU A 188 0.64 -9.46 2.43
CA GLU A 188 1.42 -10.00 1.30
C GLU A 188 0.91 -9.48 -0.04
N TYR A 189 -0.40 -9.57 -0.26
CA TYR A 189 -1.01 -9.10 -1.52
C TYR A 189 -0.89 -7.58 -1.64
N LEU A 190 -1.05 -6.84 -0.54
CA LEU A 190 -0.86 -5.39 -0.56
C LEU A 190 0.58 -5.02 -0.93
N THR A 191 1.56 -5.72 -0.36
CA THR A 191 2.98 -5.51 -0.66
C THR A 191 3.28 -5.81 -2.13
N ALA A 192 2.70 -6.89 -2.68
CA ALA A 192 2.84 -7.23 -4.09
C ALA A 192 2.25 -6.14 -5.00
N ILE A 193 1.02 -5.68 -4.73
CA ILE A 193 0.38 -4.58 -5.47
C ILE A 193 1.26 -3.32 -5.42
N VAL A 194 1.75 -2.93 -4.24
CA VAL A 194 2.61 -1.75 -4.06
C VAL A 194 3.88 -1.86 -4.90
N ARG A 195 4.51 -3.04 -4.96
CA ARG A 195 5.73 -3.25 -5.76
C ARG A 195 5.46 -3.06 -7.25
N VAL A 196 4.42 -3.70 -7.79
CA VAL A 196 4.03 -3.57 -9.21
C VAL A 196 3.73 -2.11 -9.55
N MET A 197 2.89 -1.46 -8.75
CA MET A 197 2.48 -0.07 -9.01
C MET A 197 3.64 0.93 -8.90
N CYS A 198 4.55 0.75 -7.95
CA CYS A 198 5.72 1.64 -7.81
C CYS A 198 6.74 1.44 -8.95
N ASN A 199 6.91 0.22 -9.44
CA ASN A 199 7.77 -0.06 -10.59
C ASN A 199 7.19 0.57 -11.87
N ALA A 200 5.90 0.39 -12.10
CA ALA A 200 5.18 1.01 -13.20
C ALA A 200 5.22 2.55 -13.13
N ALA A 201 5.08 3.12 -11.93
CA ALA A 201 5.21 4.56 -11.71
C ALA A 201 6.61 5.06 -12.07
N LYS A 202 7.65 4.33 -11.67
CA LYS A 202 9.04 4.65 -12.00
C LYS A 202 9.29 4.61 -13.52
N LYS A 203 8.74 3.62 -14.24
CA LYS A 203 8.84 3.54 -15.70
C LYS A 203 8.12 4.72 -16.37
N SER A 204 6.87 5.01 -15.99
CA SER A 204 6.11 6.14 -16.55
C SER A 204 6.82 7.49 -16.33
N MET A 205 7.31 7.75 -15.12
CA MET A 205 8.04 8.99 -14.85
C MET A 205 9.33 9.10 -15.68
N ARG A 206 10.02 7.98 -15.92
CA ARG A 206 11.20 7.95 -16.81
C ARG A 206 10.82 8.25 -18.26
N GLU A 207 9.76 7.63 -18.78
CA GLU A 207 9.26 7.86 -20.14
C GLU A 207 8.88 9.34 -20.35
N LYS A 208 8.34 10.00 -19.32
CA LYS A 208 8.05 11.45 -19.32
C LYS A 208 9.19 12.37 -18.92
N LYS A 209 10.41 11.85 -18.71
CA LYS A 209 11.57 12.64 -18.27
C LYS A 209 11.31 13.43 -16.98
N MET A 210 10.57 12.85 -16.04
CA MET A 210 10.23 13.42 -14.74
C MET A 210 10.82 12.60 -13.59
N HIS A 211 11.13 13.26 -12.47
CA HIS A 211 11.59 12.58 -11.26
C HIS A 211 10.42 12.00 -10.45
N LEU A 212 10.57 10.76 -9.97
CA LEU A 212 9.63 10.14 -9.04
C LEU A 212 9.91 10.62 -7.61
N GLY A 213 8.94 11.30 -7.00
CA GLY A 213 9.05 11.78 -5.62
C GLY A 213 9.33 10.65 -4.62
N PRO A 214 10.04 10.91 -3.51
CA PRO A 214 10.36 9.89 -2.50
C PRO A 214 9.14 9.14 -1.98
N TRP A 215 8.00 9.83 -1.83
CA TRP A 215 6.74 9.26 -1.34
C TRP A 215 6.07 8.27 -2.29
N ARG A 216 6.51 8.21 -3.56
CA ARG A 216 6.03 7.24 -4.55
C ARG A 216 6.98 6.05 -4.74
N LYS A 217 8.09 6.01 -4.00
CA LYS A 217 8.99 4.85 -4.00
C LYS A 217 8.37 3.71 -3.19
N SER A 218 8.59 2.47 -3.63
CA SER A 218 8.05 1.27 -2.97
C SER A 218 8.42 1.18 -1.49
N SER A 219 9.67 1.51 -1.14
CA SER A 219 10.12 1.50 0.25
C SER A 219 9.40 2.51 1.14
N PHE A 220 9.04 3.69 0.61
CA PHE A 220 8.22 4.66 1.35
C PHE A 220 6.76 4.20 1.45
N MET A 221 6.19 3.74 0.34
CA MET A 221 4.79 3.32 0.30
C MET A 221 4.51 2.17 1.28
N GLN A 222 5.45 1.22 1.41
CA GLN A 222 5.34 0.13 2.39
C GLN A 222 5.35 0.62 3.86
N MET A 223 5.92 1.80 4.17
CA MET A 223 5.89 2.35 5.52
C MET A 223 4.48 2.73 5.99
N LYS A 224 3.54 2.98 5.06
CA LYS A 224 2.14 3.30 5.39
C LYS A 224 1.46 2.19 6.19
N TRP A 225 1.86 0.94 5.96
CA TRP A 225 1.26 -0.24 6.57
C TRP A 225 2.28 -1.07 7.35
N SER A 226 3.43 -0.48 7.71
CA SER A 226 4.49 -1.18 8.44
C SER A 226 4.03 -1.69 9.81
N GLY A 227 3.20 -0.91 10.52
CA GLY A 227 2.64 -1.33 11.82
C GLY A 227 1.91 -2.66 11.73
N PHE A 228 1.07 -2.81 10.70
CA PHE A 228 0.35 -4.04 10.43
C PHE A 228 1.28 -5.19 10.02
N ASN A 229 2.26 -4.91 9.15
CA ASN A 229 3.22 -5.92 8.69
C ASN A 229 4.06 -6.48 9.84
N HIS A 230 4.47 -5.63 10.80
CA HIS A 230 5.22 -6.07 11.98
C HIS A 230 4.39 -6.99 12.87
N THR A 231 3.15 -6.61 13.20
CA THR A 231 2.22 -7.44 13.98
C THR A 231 1.98 -8.78 13.29
N TRP A 232 1.70 -8.75 11.98
CA TRP A 232 1.45 -9.93 11.18
C TRP A 232 2.61 -10.93 11.18
N ASN A 233 3.85 -10.44 11.01
CA ASN A 233 5.03 -11.29 11.00
C ASN A 233 5.34 -11.87 12.39
N SER A 234 5.09 -11.09 13.45
CA SER A 234 5.24 -11.55 14.84
C SER A 234 4.24 -12.66 15.20
N ASP A 235 2.99 -12.55 14.74
CA ASP A 235 1.96 -13.56 14.97
C ASP A 235 2.24 -14.85 14.20
N LYS A 236 2.80 -14.73 12.99
CA LYS A 236 3.29 -15.88 12.20
C LYS A 236 4.42 -16.62 12.90
N SER A 237 5.44 -15.89 13.38
CA SER A 237 6.62 -16.51 14.01
C SER A 237 6.31 -17.11 15.39
N SER A 238 5.38 -16.50 16.13
CA SER A 238 5.02 -16.95 17.49
C SER A 238 4.01 -18.09 17.51
N GLY A 239 3.41 -18.48 16.38
CA GLY A 239 2.32 -19.47 16.29
C GLY A 239 1.01 -19.05 17.00
N ARG A 240 1.01 -17.88 17.65
CA ARG A 240 -0.11 -17.23 18.31
C ARG A 240 -0.79 -16.31 17.31
N LEU A 241 -1.93 -16.73 16.80
CA LEU A 241 -2.92 -15.80 16.27
C LEU A 241 -3.83 -15.44 17.44
N SER A 242 -3.86 -14.15 17.75
CA SER A 242 -4.14 -13.53 19.05
C SER A 242 -5.46 -13.93 19.75
N THR A 243 -5.36 -14.09 21.07
CA THR A 243 -6.44 -13.85 22.04
C THR A 243 -6.18 -12.45 22.62
N PHE A 244 -7.06 -11.49 22.38
CA PHE A 244 -6.89 -10.11 22.86
C PHE A 244 -7.67 -9.84 24.15
N PRO A 245 -7.08 -9.11 25.11
CA PRO A 245 -7.82 -8.38 26.14
C PRO A 245 -8.41 -7.05 25.60
N LEU A 246 -9.55 -6.61 26.15
CA LEU A 246 -10.23 -5.32 25.89
C LEU A 246 -9.55 -4.13 26.65
N PRO A 247 -9.90 -2.85 26.43
CA PRO A 247 -8.98 -1.80 26.00
C PRO A 247 -8.65 -0.77 27.10
N GLN A 248 -7.57 -0.01 26.91
CA GLN A 248 -7.41 1.28 27.58
C GLN A 248 -7.43 2.40 26.54
N ALA A 249 -8.37 3.31 26.72
CA ALA A 249 -8.49 4.55 25.98
C ALA A 249 -7.21 5.38 26.17
N THR A 250 -6.55 5.74 25.09
CA THR A 250 -5.52 6.78 25.12
C THR A 250 -5.98 7.97 24.29
N GLU A 251 -6.48 8.94 25.05
CA GLU A 251 -6.35 10.39 24.89
C GLU A 251 -6.24 11.00 23.48
N SER A 252 -7.27 11.80 23.17
CA SER A 252 -7.29 12.78 22.10
C SER A 252 -6.16 13.82 22.26
N TYR A 253 -5.26 13.91 21.28
CA TYR A 253 -4.38 15.07 21.17
C TYR A 253 -4.33 15.60 19.73
N LEU A 254 -5.23 16.54 19.45
CA LEU A 254 -4.99 17.59 18.48
C LEU A 254 -3.85 18.47 19.04
N ARG A 255 -2.62 18.28 18.56
CA ARG A 255 -1.60 19.34 18.61
C ARG A 255 -1.23 19.71 17.18
N ILE A 256 -1.90 20.75 16.71
CA ILE A 256 -1.48 21.55 15.57
C ILE A 256 -0.16 22.21 15.98
N SER A 257 0.97 21.73 15.44
CA SER A 257 2.22 22.49 15.50
C SER A 257 2.14 23.62 14.47
N GLY A 258 1.97 24.84 14.97
CA GLY A 258 2.04 26.06 14.15
C GLY A 258 3.39 26.19 13.45
N ALA A 259 3.35 26.65 12.20
CA ALA A 259 4.54 27.07 11.48
C ALA A 259 5.14 28.35 12.11
N PRO A 260 6.47 28.53 12.10
CA PRO A 260 7.08 29.76 12.56
C PRO A 260 6.81 30.90 11.57
N THR A 261 6.39 32.04 12.11
CA THR A 261 6.16 33.31 11.42
C THR A 261 7.44 33.80 10.73
N ALA A 262 7.33 34.22 9.48
CA ALA A 262 8.42 34.85 8.73
C ALA A 262 8.80 36.21 9.36
N VAL A 263 10.09 36.39 9.64
CA VAL A 263 10.67 37.68 10.05
C VAL A 263 10.89 38.51 8.78
N VAL A 264 10.21 39.66 8.70
CA VAL A 264 10.51 40.70 7.71
C VAL A 264 11.69 41.49 8.24
N VAL A 265 12.80 41.49 7.50
CA VAL A 265 13.92 42.40 7.74
C VAL A 265 13.61 43.69 6.97
N THR A 266 13.48 44.79 7.71
CA THR A 266 13.50 46.16 7.19
C THR A 266 14.92 46.61 6.95
#